data_AF-A0A848XZH7-F1
#
_entry.id   AF-A0A848XZH7-F1
#
_cell.length_a   1.000
_cell.length_b   1.000
_cell.length_c   1.000
_cell.angle_alpha   90.00
_cell.angle_beta   90.00
_cell.angle_gamma   90.00
#
_symmetry.space_group_name_H-M   'P 1'
#
loop_
_entity.id
_entity.type
_entity.pdbx_description
1 polymer ?
#
loop_
_entity_poly.entity_id
_entity_poly.type
_entity_poly.pdbx_seq_one_letter_code
_entity_poly.pdbx_strand_id
1 'polypeptide(L)' 'VVDRAIQVHGAMGVCQDTFLASAYAHSRSLRLADGPDEVHMNAIARMELKAVAGA' A
#
# COMPACT_ATOMS: atom_id res chain seq x y z
N VAL A 1 -6.23 -0.22 -6.47
CA VAL A 1 -6.89 0.57 -7.53
C VAL A 1 -5.99 0.76 -8.73
N VAL A 2 -4.76 1.26 -8.56
CA VAL A 2 -3.80 1.49 -9.67
C VAL A 2 -3.60 0.24 -10.54
N ASP A 3 -3.43 -0.93 -9.93
CA ASP A 3 -3.32 -2.21 -10.64
C ASP A 3 -4.51 -2.50 -11.58
N ARG A 4 -5.74 -2.31 -11.08
CA ARG A 4 -6.96 -2.45 -11.91
C ARG A 4 -7.01 -1.41 -13.03
N ALA A 5 -6.50 -0.20 -12.80
CA ALA A 5 -6.41 0.84 -13.84
C ALA A 5 -5.40 0.44 -14.92
N ILE A 6 -4.24 -0.12 -14.55
CA ILE A 6 -3.26 -0.71 -15.48
C ILE A 6 -3.95 -1.76 -16.35
N GLN A 7 -4.67 -2.69 -15.72
CA GLN A 7 -5.35 -3.77 -16.44
C GLN A 7 -6.34 -3.26 -17.51
N VAL A 8 -7.10 -2.19 -17.21
CA VAL A 8 -8.04 -1.58 -18.16
C VAL A 8 -7.32 -0.88 -19.33
N HIS A 9 -6.13 -0.31 -19.08
CA HIS A 9 -5.32 0.36 -20.12
C HIS A 9 -4.47 -0.61 -20.96
N GLY A 10 -4.42 -1.90 -20.59
CA GLY A 10 -3.62 -2.90 -21.29
C GLY A 10 -2.13 -2.53 -21.34
N ALA A 11 -1.49 -2.69 -22.50
CA ALA A 11 -0.06 -2.40 -22.68
C ALA A 11 0.30 -0.93 -22.35
N MET A 12 -0.62 0.01 -22.57
CA MET A 12 -0.42 1.42 -22.23
C MET A 12 -0.33 1.66 -20.71
N GLY A 13 -0.91 0.76 -19.90
CA GLY A 13 -0.85 0.84 -18.44
C GLY A 13 0.52 0.48 -17.85
N VAL A 14 1.37 -0.22 -18.63
CA VAL A 14 2.70 -0.67 -18.18
C VAL A 14 3.86 0.07 -18.84
N CYS A 15 3.59 0.99 -19.79
CA CYS A 15 4.59 1.86 -20.39
C CYS A 15 4.60 3.25 -19.71
N GLN A 16 5.41 4.18 -20.24
CA GLN A 16 5.56 5.52 -19.70
C GLN A 16 4.61 6.56 -20.33
N ASP A 17 3.68 6.11 -21.18
CA ASP A 17 2.69 7.00 -21.82
C ASP A 17 1.64 7.50 -20.81
N THR A 18 1.52 6.81 -19.66
CA THR A 18 0.70 7.24 -18.52
C THR A 18 1.51 7.16 -17.24
N PHE A 19 1.02 7.78 -16.15
CA PHE A 19 1.67 7.72 -14.84
C PHE A 19 1.45 6.38 -14.10
N LEU A 20 0.70 5.43 -14.66
CA LEU A 20 0.20 4.27 -13.94
C LEU A 20 1.33 3.33 -13.47
N ALA A 21 2.34 3.10 -14.32
CA ALA A 21 3.48 2.25 -13.98
C ALA A 21 4.28 2.80 -12.79
N SER A 22 4.57 4.11 -12.79
CA SER A 22 5.30 4.76 -11.70
C SER A 22 4.46 4.85 -10.42
N ALA A 23 3.15 5.09 -10.53
CA ALA A 23 2.23 5.07 -9.39
C ALA A 23 2.14 3.68 -8.74
N TYR A 24 2.13 2.60 -9.52
CA TYR A 24 2.11 1.24 -8.99
C TYR A 24 3.39 0.93 -8.20
N ALA A 25 4.56 1.25 -8.78
CA ALA A 25 5.84 1.10 -8.11
C ALA A 25 5.92 1.94 -6.83
N HIS A 26 5.51 3.21 -6.89
CA HIS A 26 5.51 4.10 -5.73
C HIS A 26 4.60 3.58 -4.61
N SER A 27 3.37 3.18 -4.95
CA SER A 27 2.43 2.60 -3.97
C SER A 27 3.01 1.33 -3.33
N ARG A 28 3.72 0.49 -4.07
CA ARG A 28 4.36 -0.71 -3.51
C ARG A 28 5.50 -0.34 -2.56
N SER A 29 6.29 0.67 -2.89
CA SER A 29 7.38 1.17 -2.05
C SER A 29 6.88 1.78 -0.75
N LEU A 30 5.72 2.47 -0.76
CA LEU A 30 5.14 3.05 0.45
C LEU A 30 4.70 2.01 1.50
N ARG A 31 4.51 0.75 1.11
CA ARG A 31 4.26 -0.35 2.07
C ARG A 31 5.52 -0.77 2.86
N LEU A 32 6.64 -0.09 2.61
CA LEU A 32 7.94 -0.33 3.25
C LEU A 32 8.51 0.97 3.82
N ALA A 33 8.29 2.09 3.13
CA ALA A 33 8.75 3.41 3.56
C ALA A 33 8.14 3.77 4.91
N ASP A 34 8.96 4.29 5.83
CA ASP A 34 8.57 4.67 7.21
C ASP A 34 8.02 3.51 8.07
N GLY A 35 8.24 2.27 7.64
CA GLY A 35 7.79 1.08 8.34
C GLY A 35 7.09 0.11 7.38
N PRO A 36 7.47 -1.17 7.37
CA PRO A 36 6.65 -2.20 6.73
C PRO A 36 5.25 -2.24 7.34
N ASP A 37 4.25 -2.59 6.54
CA ASP A 37 2.86 -2.74 6.99
C ASP A 37 2.74 -3.55 8.28
N GLU A 38 3.55 -4.60 8.44
CA GLU A 38 3.54 -5.48 9.62
C GLU A 38 3.91 -4.74 10.92
N VAL A 39 4.82 -3.76 10.84
CA VAL A 39 5.21 -2.95 12.00
C VAL A 39 4.03 -2.07 12.43
N HIS A 40 3.36 -1.43 11.47
CA HIS A 40 2.18 -0.61 11.73
C HIS A 40 1.01 -1.45 12.26
N MET A 41 0.76 -2.63 11.69
CA MET A 41 -0.28 -3.55 12.17
C MET A 41 0.00 -4.04 13.60
N ASN A 42 1.25 -4.35 13.93
CA ASN A 42 1.62 -4.73 15.29
C ASN A 42 1.41 -3.57 16.28
N ALA A 43 1.79 -2.35 15.90
CA ALA A 43 1.59 -1.16 16.71
C ALA A 43 0.09 -0.94 17.01
N ILE A 44 -0.76 -1.05 15.99
CA ILE A 44 -2.22 -0.99 16.13
C ILE A 44 -2.70 -2.10 17.08
N ALA A 45 -2.31 -3.36 16.86
CA ALA A 45 -2.73 -4.47 17.71
C ALA A 45 -2.36 -4.26 19.19
N ARG A 46 -1.16 -3.72 19.48
CA ARG A 46 -0.75 -3.41 20.86
C ARG A 46 -1.61 -2.32 21.49
N MET A 47 -2.01 -1.30 20.72
CA MET A 47 -2.91 -0.25 21.19
C MET A 47 -4.30 -0.81 21.51
N GLU A 48 -4.85 -1.63 20.61
CA GLU A 48 -6.17 -2.26 20.80
C GLU A 48 -6.19 -3.21 21.99
N LEU A 49 -5.18 -4.07 22.14
CA LEU A 49 -5.08 -4.98 23.29
C LEU A 49 -5.00 -4.23 24.61
N LYS A 50 -4.28 -3.10 24.66
CA LYS A 50 -4.22 -2.26 25.86
C LYS A 50 -5.58 -1.61 26.15
N ALA A 51 -6.30 -1.15 25.13
CA ALA A 51 -7.61 -0.55 25.30
C ALA A 51 -8.63 -1.54 25.88
N VAL A 52 -8.60 -2.80 25.43
CA VAL A 52 -9.49 -3.85 25.92
C VAL A 52 -9.07 -4.39 27.29
N ALA A 53 -7.76 -4.56 27.56
CA ALA A 53 -7.29 -5.09 28.84
C ALA A 53 -7.43 -4.10 30.02
N GLY A 54 -7.68 -2.82 29.74
CA GLY A 54 -7.97 -1.79 30.74
C GLY A 54 -9.46 -1.49 30.96
N ALA A 55 -10.36 -2.23 30.29
CA ALA A 55 -11.82 -2.19 30.47
C ALA A 55 -12.28 -3.38 31.33
#